data_AF-A0A9X8DRC3-F1
#
_entry.id   AF-A0A9X8DRC3-F1
#
_cell.length_a   1.000
_cell.length_b   1.000
_cell.length_c   1.000
_cell.angle_alpha   90.00
_cell.angle_beta   90.00
_cell.angle_gamma   90.00
#
_symmetry.space_group_name_H-M   'P 1'
#
loop_
_entity.id
_entity.type
_entity.pdbx_description
1 polymer ?
#
loop_
_entity_poly.entity_id
_entity_poly.type
_entity_poly.pdbx_seq_one_letter_code
_entity_poly.pdbx_strand_id
1 'polypeptide(L)'
;MAANHLLQERVSYIASITKQADKDVDGFKDASTPLDLEDGALREGGPLVYTSPEVLTLLFQYAVVGICYGGIPGIRVPVLTYYFGLESATLSSASGLMSLGWSFKVFFGMLSDCLPIMGYSRKPYILIGWVMTAICFVVIALKPVGPSVIVDRSDENIKAAQSYGSVLVLLCALASFCYIMADVACDALVVEYAQREPERVRG
;
A
#
# COMPACT_ATOMS: atom_id res chain seq x y z
N MET A 1 -9.81 -16.83 -21.62
CA MET A 1 -10.16 -16.52 -20.21
C MET A 1 -11.44 -15.66 -20.08
N ALA A 2 -12.35 -15.67 -21.08
CA ALA A 2 -13.60 -14.91 -21.07
C ALA A 2 -14.86 -15.78 -20.83
N ALA A 3 -14.71 -17.11 -20.76
CA ALA A 3 -15.83 -18.04 -20.69
C ALA A 3 -16.51 -18.08 -19.31
N ASN A 4 -15.79 -17.79 -18.22
CA ASN A 4 -16.32 -17.94 -16.87
C ASN A 4 -17.25 -16.78 -16.45
N HIS A 5 -17.03 -15.57 -16.98
CA HIS A 5 -17.87 -14.41 -16.66
C HIS A 5 -19.27 -14.54 -17.30
N LEU A 6 -19.33 -15.06 -18.54
CA LEU A 6 -20.58 -15.34 -19.25
C LEU A 6 -21.37 -16.49 -18.59
N LEU A 7 -20.68 -17.44 -17.94
CA LEU A 7 -21.34 -18.51 -17.18
C LEU A 7 -21.98 -17.98 -15.90
N GLN A 8 -21.35 -17.04 -15.18
CA GLN A 8 -21.96 -16.45 -13.98
C GLN A 8 -23.22 -15.62 -14.31
N GLU A 9 -23.22 -14.85 -15.40
CA GLU A 9 -24.42 -14.11 -15.85
C GLU A 9 -25.56 -15.04 -16.30
N ARG A 10 -25.26 -16.23 -16.84
CA ARG A 10 -26.32 -17.19 -17.20
C ARG A 10 -26.91 -17.92 -16.01
N VAL A 11 -26.15 -18.16 -14.95
CA VAL A 11 -26.64 -18.86 -13.75
C VAL A 11 -27.65 -17.98 -12.99
N SER A 12 -27.44 -16.66 -12.92
CA SER A 12 -28.41 -15.74 -12.32
C SER A 12 -29.72 -15.65 -13.12
N TYR A 13 -29.65 -15.73 -14.46
CA TYR A 13 -30.82 -15.67 -15.33
C TYR A 13 -31.69 -16.95 -15.29
N ILE A 14 -31.08 -18.12 -15.08
CA ILE A 14 -31.81 -19.39 -14.99
C ILE A 14 -32.53 -19.52 -13.63
N ALA A 15 -31.92 -18.98 -12.56
CA ALA A 15 -32.55 -18.92 -11.24
C ALA A 15 -33.80 -18.02 -11.21
N SER A 16 -33.86 -16.97 -12.03
CA SER A 16 -35.02 -16.06 -12.06
C SER A 16 -36.23 -16.59 -12.86
N ILE A 17 -36.04 -17.55 -13.77
CA ILE A 17 -37.12 -18.05 -14.65
C ILE A 17 -37.82 -19.27 -14.06
N THR A 18 -37.14 -20.05 -13.22
CA THR A 18 -37.74 -21.25 -12.61
C THR A 18 -38.52 -20.90 -11.35
N LYS A 19 -39.55 -20.05 -11.49
CA LYS A 19 -40.62 -19.94 -10.50
C LYS A 19 -41.40 -21.25 -10.53
N GLN A 20 -41.10 -22.10 -9.55
CA GLN A 20 -41.88 -23.28 -9.18
C GLN A 20 -43.36 -22.88 -9.10
N ALA A 21 -44.17 -23.45 -9.98
CA ALA A 21 -45.62 -23.42 -9.88
C ALA A 21 -46.06 -24.22 -8.65
N ASP A 22 -47.03 -23.66 -7.93
CA ASP A 22 -47.90 -24.25 -6.89
C ASP A 22 -47.27 -24.94 -5.67
N LYS A 23 -47.32 -24.25 -4.52
CA LYS A 23 -48.23 -24.58 -3.39
C LYS A 23 -48.05 -23.67 -2.17
N ASP A 24 -49.10 -22.90 -1.90
CA ASP A 24 -49.74 -22.57 -0.62
C ASP A 24 -48.94 -22.17 0.65
N VAL A 25 -49.21 -20.91 1.04
CA VAL A 25 -49.58 -20.36 2.37
C VAL A 25 -48.49 -20.22 3.44
N ASP A 26 -48.45 -18.99 3.98
CA ASP A 26 -47.71 -18.47 5.14
C ASP A 26 -46.20 -18.25 5.00
N GLY A 27 -45.85 -16.98 4.74
CA GLY A 27 -44.51 -16.45 4.93
C GLY A 27 -44.01 -15.62 3.76
N PHE A 28 -44.63 -14.47 3.50
CA PHE A 28 -43.93 -13.41 2.77
C PHE A 28 -42.81 -12.90 3.68
N LYS A 29 -41.66 -13.61 3.69
CA LYS A 29 -40.39 -12.99 4.06
C LYS A 29 -40.13 -11.96 2.97
N ASP A 30 -40.04 -10.69 3.38
CA ASP A 30 -39.56 -9.61 2.54
C ASP A 30 -38.45 -10.12 1.64
N ALA A 31 -38.57 -9.81 0.35
CA ALA A 31 -37.61 -10.21 -0.66
C ALA A 31 -36.24 -9.64 -0.30
N SER A 32 -35.47 -10.38 0.49
CA SER A 32 -34.07 -10.11 0.76
C SER A 32 -33.38 -10.09 -0.58
N THR A 33 -32.83 -8.93 -0.94
CA THR A 33 -31.99 -8.79 -2.11
C THR A 33 -30.90 -9.86 -2.03
N PRO A 34 -30.58 -10.60 -3.11
CA PRO A 34 -29.68 -11.77 -3.07
C PRO A 34 -28.21 -11.46 -2.69
N LEU A 35 -27.94 -10.26 -2.18
CA LEU A 35 -26.66 -9.77 -1.64
C LEU A 35 -26.70 -9.44 -0.13
N ASP A 36 -27.86 -9.50 0.54
CA ASP A 36 -27.90 -9.28 1.99
C ASP A 36 -27.37 -10.51 2.71
N LEU A 37 -26.10 -10.45 3.12
CA LEU A 37 -25.54 -11.38 4.09
C LEU A 37 -26.31 -11.16 5.41
N GLU A 38 -26.93 -12.22 5.94
CA GLU A 38 -27.91 -12.20 7.05
C GLU A 38 -27.41 -11.54 8.37
N ASP A 39 -26.16 -11.11 8.44
CA ASP A 39 -25.47 -10.57 9.62
C ASP A 39 -24.91 -9.14 9.43
N GLY A 40 -25.32 -8.45 8.35
CA GLY A 40 -24.95 -7.04 8.07
C GLY A 40 -23.54 -6.82 7.51
N ALA A 41 -22.84 -7.88 7.11
CA ALA A 41 -21.55 -7.79 6.43
C ALA A 41 -21.71 -7.28 4.98
N LEU A 42 -20.81 -6.39 4.54
CA LEU A 42 -20.83 -5.80 3.20
C LEU A 42 -20.11 -6.67 2.15
N ARG A 43 -19.37 -7.69 2.59
CA ARG A 43 -18.61 -8.58 1.71
C ARG A 43 -18.53 -10.01 2.26
N GLU A 44 -18.57 -10.98 1.36
CA GLU A 44 -18.40 -12.40 1.69
C GLU A 44 -16.99 -12.70 2.25
N GLY A 45 -16.90 -13.68 3.16
CA GLY A 45 -15.62 -14.16 3.69
C GLY A 45 -15.57 -14.36 5.21
N GLY A 46 -16.62 -13.96 5.93
CA GLY A 46 -16.71 -14.08 7.39
C GLY A 46 -15.70 -13.21 8.15
N PRO A 47 -15.85 -13.10 9.49
CA PRO A 47 -14.93 -12.35 10.31
C PRO A 47 -13.52 -12.96 10.29
N LEU A 48 -12.51 -12.10 10.21
CA LEU A 48 -11.12 -12.53 10.20
C LEU A 48 -10.67 -12.96 11.59
N VAL A 49 -9.88 -14.03 11.63
CA VAL A 49 -9.18 -14.41 12.86
C VAL A 49 -7.96 -13.49 13.00
N TYR A 50 -7.92 -12.65 14.04
CA TYR A 50 -6.82 -11.69 14.22
C TYR A 50 -5.44 -12.33 14.39
N THR A 51 -5.38 -13.58 14.84
CA THR A 51 -4.14 -14.37 14.96
C THR A 51 -3.77 -15.12 13.67
N SER A 52 -4.55 -14.96 12.60
CA SER A 52 -4.24 -15.58 11.31
C SER A 52 -2.95 -15.00 10.70
N PRO A 53 -2.19 -15.82 9.94
CA PRO A 53 -0.99 -15.35 9.25
C PRO A 53 -1.23 -14.12 8.36
N GLU A 54 -2.41 -14.02 7.74
CA GLU A 54 -2.80 -12.92 6.87
C GLU A 54 -2.87 -11.59 7.63
N VAL A 55 -3.54 -11.58 8.79
CA VAL A 55 -3.67 -10.38 9.63
C VAL A 55 -2.33 -10.03 10.27
N LEU A 56 -1.57 -11.02 10.76
CA LEU A 56 -0.24 -10.78 11.33
C LEU A 56 0.73 -10.20 10.29
N THR A 57 0.66 -10.67 9.04
CA THR A 57 1.46 -10.11 7.94
C THR A 57 1.08 -8.65 7.66
N LEU A 58 -0.22 -8.32 7.69
CA LEU A 58 -0.68 -6.93 7.53
C LEU A 58 -0.22 -6.02 8.68
N LEU A 59 -0.27 -6.51 9.91
CA LEU A 59 0.22 -5.75 11.07
C LEU A 59 1.73 -5.53 10.98
N PHE A 60 2.49 -6.56 10.60
CA PHE A 60 3.93 -6.46 10.40
C PHE A 60 4.28 -5.44 9.31
N GLN A 61 3.54 -5.45 8.21
CA GLN A 61 3.61 -4.44 7.14
C GLN A 61 3.56 -3.02 7.70
N TYR A 62 2.59 -2.71 8.58
CA TYR A 62 2.44 -1.37 9.15
C TYR A 62 3.61 -1.00 10.07
N ALA A 63 4.17 -1.99 10.78
CA ALA A 63 5.40 -1.79 11.55
C ALA A 63 6.57 -1.41 10.63
N VAL A 64 6.72 -2.06 9.48
CA VAL A 64 7.77 -1.73 8.49
C VAL A 64 7.54 -0.35 7.87
N VAL A 65 6.29 0.04 7.59
CA VAL A 65 5.96 1.42 7.16
C VAL A 65 6.40 2.42 8.22
N GLY A 66 6.14 2.16 9.51
CA GLY A 66 6.59 3.00 10.62
C GLY A 66 8.12 3.17 10.66
N ILE A 67 8.87 2.09 10.41
CA ILE A 67 10.34 2.13 10.30
C ILE A 67 10.78 3.01 9.14
N CYS A 68 10.16 2.89 7.97
CA CYS A 68 10.52 3.71 6.80
C CYS A 68 10.15 5.19 7.02
N TYR A 69 8.96 5.43 7.57
CA TYR A 69 8.42 6.76 7.84
C TYR A 69 9.22 7.52 8.90
N GLY A 70 9.72 6.83 9.93
CA GLY A 70 10.61 7.44 10.93
C GLY A 70 12.08 7.47 10.50
N GLY A 71 12.55 6.40 9.84
CA GLY A 71 13.95 6.20 9.49
C GLY A 71 14.44 7.15 8.39
N ILE A 72 13.67 7.32 7.31
CA ILE A 72 14.08 8.17 6.18
C ILE A 72 14.19 9.65 6.59
N PRO A 73 13.25 10.24 7.35
CA PRO A 73 13.45 11.58 7.90
C PRO A 73 14.55 11.62 8.99
N GLY A 74 14.73 10.53 9.74
CA GLY A 74 15.70 10.43 10.83
C GLY A 74 17.16 10.62 10.40
N ILE A 75 17.53 10.24 9.17
CA ILE A 75 18.90 10.43 8.67
C ILE A 75 19.22 11.90 8.30
N ARG A 76 18.21 12.78 8.26
CA ARG A 76 18.36 14.15 7.74
C ARG A 76 19.44 14.95 8.47
N VAL A 77 19.34 15.05 9.78
CA VAL A 77 20.31 15.82 10.57
C VAL A 77 21.69 15.14 10.62
N PRO A 78 21.82 13.87 11.04
CA PRO A 78 23.14 13.25 11.24
C PRO A 78 23.89 13.00 9.93
N VAL A 79 23.21 12.54 8.87
CA VAL A 79 23.86 12.15 7.62
C VAL A 79 23.83 13.28 6.60
N LEU A 80 22.66 13.85 6.32
CA LEU A 80 22.55 14.83 5.25
C LEU A 80 23.14 16.19 5.65
N THR A 81 22.84 16.68 6.85
CA THR A 81 23.36 17.96 7.33
C THR A 81 24.79 17.85 7.85
N TYR A 82 25.07 16.99 8.83
CA TYR A 82 26.40 16.98 9.46
C TYR A 82 27.47 16.26 8.63
N TYR A 83 27.15 15.13 8.00
CA TYR A 83 28.14 14.36 7.23
C TYR A 83 28.37 14.95 5.84
N PHE A 84 27.30 15.17 5.06
CA PHE A 84 27.38 15.66 3.68
C PHE A 84 27.29 17.18 3.54
N GLY A 85 26.94 17.92 4.59
CA GLY A 85 26.87 19.39 4.54
C GLY A 85 25.81 19.93 3.58
N LEU A 86 24.70 19.21 3.36
CA LEU A 86 23.63 19.67 2.47
C LEU A 86 23.01 20.96 2.98
N GLU A 87 22.74 21.86 2.03
CA GLU A 87 22.05 23.12 2.30
C GLU A 87 20.60 22.87 2.75
N SER A 88 20.11 23.71 3.65
CA SER A 88 18.72 23.71 4.10
C SER A 88 17.71 23.83 2.95
N ALA A 89 18.05 24.55 1.88
CA ALA A 89 17.21 24.64 0.69
C ALA A 89 17.01 23.26 0.03
N THR A 90 18.09 22.50 -0.18
CA THR A 90 18.01 21.15 -0.75
C THR A 90 17.26 20.18 0.16
N LEU A 91 17.47 20.28 1.47
CA LEU A 91 16.74 19.48 2.48
C LEU A 91 15.24 19.79 2.51
N SER A 92 14.87 21.06 2.30
CA SER A 92 13.48 21.48 2.18
C SER A 92 12.84 20.92 0.91
N SER A 93 13.51 21.04 -0.24
CA SER A 93 13.06 20.44 -1.50
C SER A 93 12.90 18.93 -1.41
N ALA A 94 13.83 18.24 -0.74
CA ALA A 94 13.76 16.81 -0.47
C ALA A 94 12.51 16.43 0.33
N SER A 95 12.21 17.20 1.37
CA SER A 95 11.02 17.01 2.19
C SER A 95 9.76 17.22 1.36
N GLY A 96 9.73 18.26 0.53
CA GLY A 96 8.65 18.49 -0.43
C GLY A 96 8.43 17.32 -1.37
N LEU A 97 9.51 16.75 -1.93
CA LEU A 97 9.43 15.59 -2.82
C LEU A 97 8.89 14.34 -2.12
N MET A 98 9.29 14.10 -0.86
CA MET A 98 8.73 13.01 -0.06
C MET A 98 7.25 13.25 0.26
N SER A 99 6.86 14.49 0.60
CA SER A 99 5.46 14.89 0.81
C SER A 99 4.60 14.71 -0.45
N LEU A 100 5.17 14.95 -1.63
CA LEU A 100 4.47 14.68 -2.90
C LEU A 100 4.10 13.20 -3.03
N GLY A 101 4.95 12.27 -2.58
CA GLY A 101 4.62 10.84 -2.56
C GLY A 101 3.29 10.55 -1.86
N TRP A 102 3.04 11.23 -0.74
CA TRP A 102 1.76 11.11 -0.01
C TRP A 102 0.58 11.69 -0.78
N SER A 103 0.78 12.74 -1.58
CA SER A 103 -0.25 13.25 -2.50
C SER A 103 -0.58 12.27 -3.62
N PHE A 104 0.36 11.40 -4.01
CA PHE A 104 0.14 10.37 -5.04
C PHE A 104 -0.68 9.17 -4.56
N LYS A 105 -1.05 9.09 -3.26
CA LYS A 105 -1.81 7.97 -2.70
C LYS A 105 -3.11 7.69 -3.49
N VAL A 106 -3.83 8.73 -3.92
CA VAL A 106 -5.07 8.58 -4.69
C VAL A 106 -4.82 7.88 -6.04
N PHE A 107 -3.74 8.21 -6.73
CA PHE A 107 -3.40 7.58 -8.01
C PHE A 107 -2.97 6.12 -7.83
N PHE A 108 -2.20 5.81 -6.79
CA PHE A 108 -1.84 4.43 -6.48
C PHE A 108 -3.05 3.59 -6.09
N GLY A 109 -4.00 4.17 -5.35
CA GLY A 109 -5.27 3.53 -5.01
C GLY A 109 -6.07 3.20 -6.28
N MET A 110 -6.31 4.21 -7.12
CA MET A 110 -7.00 4.04 -8.40
C MET A 110 -6.33 3.01 -9.31
N LEU A 111 -4.99 3.01 -9.38
CA LEU A 111 -4.24 2.07 -10.18
C LEU A 111 -4.42 0.62 -9.66
N SER A 112 -4.40 0.43 -8.34
CA SER A 112 -4.65 -0.88 -7.72
C SER A 112 -6.09 -1.37 -7.90
N ASP A 113 -7.06 -0.45 -7.96
CA ASP A 113 -8.48 -0.77 -8.14
C ASP A 113 -8.84 -1.08 -9.60
N CYS A 114 -8.26 -0.36 -10.56
CA CYS A 114 -8.63 -0.45 -11.97
C CYS A 114 -7.83 -1.49 -12.76
N LEU A 115 -6.60 -1.84 -12.32
CA LEU A 115 -5.71 -2.73 -13.05
C LEU A 115 -5.37 -3.98 -12.22
N PRO A 116 -6.21 -5.02 -12.22
CA PRO A 116 -5.88 -6.28 -11.55
C PRO A 116 -4.71 -6.97 -12.26
N ILE A 117 -3.65 -7.26 -11.51
CA ILE A 117 -2.48 -7.98 -12.03
C ILE A 117 -2.67 -9.47 -11.76
N MET A 118 -2.68 -10.29 -12.83
CA MET A 118 -2.82 -11.75 -12.75
C MET A 118 -4.08 -12.22 -11.98
N GLY A 119 -5.16 -11.44 -12.01
CA GLY A 119 -6.41 -11.76 -11.29
C GLY A 119 -6.41 -11.39 -9.80
N TYR A 120 -5.33 -10.79 -9.28
CA TYR A 120 -5.28 -10.22 -7.94
C TYR A 120 -5.22 -8.69 -8.02
N SER A 121 -6.11 -8.00 -7.30
CA SER A 121 -6.18 -6.53 -7.32
C SER A 121 -5.19 -5.86 -6.37
N ARG A 122 -4.94 -6.40 -5.16
CA ARG A 122 -4.16 -5.68 -4.12
C ARG A 122 -2.81 -6.28 -3.77
N LYS A 123 -2.76 -7.59 -3.53
CA LYS A 123 -1.55 -8.34 -3.17
C LYS A 123 -0.33 -8.09 -4.08
N PRO A 124 -0.45 -8.03 -5.42
CA PRO A 124 0.71 -7.78 -6.27
C PRO A 124 1.29 -6.37 -6.09
N TYR A 125 0.47 -5.34 -5.86
CA TYR A 125 0.96 -3.97 -5.65
C TYR A 125 1.71 -3.81 -4.33
N ILE A 126 1.26 -4.48 -3.27
CA ILE A 126 1.97 -4.55 -2.00
C ILE A 126 3.37 -5.14 -2.22
N LEU A 127 3.44 -6.28 -2.91
CA LEU A 127 4.70 -6.98 -3.15
C LEU A 127 5.64 -6.16 -4.04
N ILE A 128 5.14 -5.57 -5.14
CA ILE A 128 5.94 -4.72 -6.03
C ILE A 128 6.50 -3.51 -5.26
N GLY A 129 5.67 -2.85 -4.46
CA GLY A 129 6.10 -1.69 -3.67
C GLY A 129 7.26 -2.04 -2.73
N TRP A 130 7.14 -3.13 -1.97
CA TRP A 130 8.22 -3.57 -1.08
C TRP A 130 9.47 -4.06 -1.78
N VAL A 131 9.33 -4.81 -2.88
CA VAL A 131 10.48 -5.27 -3.66
C VAL A 131 11.25 -4.07 -4.21
N MET A 132 10.55 -3.07 -4.74
CA MET A 132 11.19 -1.85 -5.24
C MET A 132 11.85 -1.04 -4.12
N THR A 133 11.21 -0.93 -2.95
CA THR A 133 11.81 -0.30 -1.76
C THR A 133 13.06 -1.03 -1.30
N ALA A 134 13.01 -2.37 -1.25
CA ALA A 134 14.15 -3.20 -0.87
C ALA A 134 15.32 -3.02 -1.84
N ILE A 135 15.05 -2.98 -3.15
CA ILE A 135 16.06 -2.68 -4.18
C ILE A 135 16.69 -1.30 -3.92
N CYS A 136 15.89 -0.28 -3.64
CA CYS A 136 16.41 1.07 -3.35
C CYS A 136 17.33 1.07 -2.12
N PHE A 137 16.96 0.38 -1.04
CA PHE A 137 17.80 0.27 0.15
C PHE A 137 19.07 -0.56 -0.09
N VAL A 138 19.01 -1.62 -0.90
CA VAL A 138 20.20 -2.37 -1.31
C VAL A 138 21.15 -1.48 -2.13
N VAL A 139 20.62 -0.68 -3.06
CA VAL A 139 21.43 0.29 -3.83
C VAL A 139 22.09 1.31 -2.91
N ILE A 140 21.35 1.83 -1.91
CA ILE A 140 21.90 2.75 -0.91
C ILE A 140 23.01 2.06 -0.10
N ALA A 141 22.80 0.82 0.34
CA ALA A 141 23.74 0.06 1.16
C ALA A 141 25.04 -0.31 0.41
N LEU A 142 24.95 -0.58 -0.89
CA LEU A 142 26.10 -0.93 -1.73
C LEU A 142 26.87 0.30 -2.24
N LYS A 143 26.29 1.49 -2.17
CA LYS A 143 26.94 2.71 -2.65
C LYS A 143 28.11 3.06 -1.73
N PRO A 144 29.30 3.36 -2.28
CA PRO A 144 30.44 3.76 -1.45
C PRO A 144 30.12 5.02 -0.67
N VAL A 145 30.59 5.03 0.57
CA VAL A 145 30.50 6.18 1.47
C VAL A 145 31.26 7.33 0.83
N GLY A 146 30.55 8.42 0.53
CA GLY A 146 31.12 9.59 -0.12
C GLY A 146 32.06 10.38 0.80
N PRO A 147 32.71 11.43 0.27
CA PRO A 147 33.50 12.34 1.09
C PRO A 147 32.66 13.01 2.18
N SER A 148 33.29 13.33 3.32
CA SER A 148 32.63 14.00 4.45
C SER A 148 33.15 15.41 4.65
N VAL A 149 32.25 16.33 4.97
CA VAL A 149 32.57 17.74 5.30
C VAL A 149 33.17 17.86 6.71
N ILE A 150 33.08 16.80 7.51
CA ILE A 150 33.64 16.76 8.87
C ILE A 150 35.17 16.65 8.82
N VAL A 151 35.70 15.86 7.89
CA VAL A 151 37.14 15.56 7.80
C VAL A 151 37.89 16.63 7.00
N ASP A 152 37.33 17.08 5.87
CA ASP A 152 37.91 18.13 5.03
C ASP A 152 36.83 19.15 4.64
N ARG A 153 37.15 20.43 4.81
CA ARG A 153 36.26 21.56 4.51
C ARG A 153 36.73 22.39 3.32
N SER A 154 37.59 21.83 2.47
CA SER A 154 37.91 22.44 1.18
C SER A 154 36.64 22.59 0.31
N ASP A 155 36.57 23.68 -0.47
CA ASP A 155 35.40 23.97 -1.32
C ASP A 155 35.14 22.85 -2.35
N GLU A 156 36.19 22.19 -2.82
CA GLU A 156 36.09 21.03 -3.72
C GLU A 156 35.44 19.83 -3.02
N ASN A 157 35.87 19.52 -1.79
CA ASN A 157 35.32 18.40 -1.02
C ASN A 157 33.86 18.64 -0.61
N ILE A 158 33.51 19.88 -0.25
CA ILE A 158 32.12 20.25 0.08
C ILE A 158 31.20 19.98 -1.12
N LYS A 159 31.58 20.43 -2.31
CA LYS A 159 30.79 20.20 -3.53
C LYS A 159 30.64 18.70 -3.82
N ALA A 160 31.72 17.93 -3.67
CA ALA A 160 31.68 16.48 -3.85
C ALA A 160 30.74 15.81 -2.82
N ALA A 161 30.89 16.14 -1.53
CA ALA A 161 30.06 15.58 -0.45
C ALA A 161 28.57 15.89 -0.66
N GLN A 162 28.24 17.14 -0.99
CA GLN A 162 26.87 17.56 -1.29
C GLN A 162 26.27 16.78 -2.47
N SER A 163 27.04 16.54 -3.54
CA SER A 163 26.58 15.74 -4.68
C SER A 163 26.21 14.30 -4.26
N TYR A 164 27.05 13.65 -3.44
CA TYR A 164 26.76 12.31 -2.93
C TYR A 164 25.52 12.30 -2.03
N GLY A 165 25.38 13.30 -1.17
CA GLY A 165 24.22 13.45 -0.30
C GLY A 165 22.92 13.75 -1.07
N SER A 166 22.97 14.53 -2.15
CA SER A 166 21.81 14.77 -3.02
C SER A 166 21.35 13.49 -3.71
N VAL A 167 22.27 12.64 -4.17
CA VAL A 167 21.92 11.34 -4.75
C VAL A 167 21.27 10.43 -3.70
N LEU A 168 21.80 10.40 -2.47
CA LEU A 168 21.19 9.64 -1.37
C LEU A 168 19.76 10.12 -1.10
N VAL A 169 19.53 11.43 -1.05
CA VAL A 169 18.20 12.02 -0.90
C VAL A 169 17.24 11.57 -2.00
N LEU A 170 17.68 11.58 -3.26
CA LEU A 170 16.85 11.17 -4.39
C LEU A 170 16.49 9.67 -4.31
N LEU A 171 17.43 8.83 -3.90
CA LEU A 171 17.17 7.40 -3.68
C LEU A 171 16.20 7.17 -2.53
N CYS A 172 16.34 7.92 -1.43
CA CYS A 172 15.39 7.88 -0.32
C CYS A 172 14.00 8.36 -0.75
N ALA A 173 13.91 9.42 -1.56
CA ALA A 173 12.64 9.90 -2.10
C ALA A 173 11.99 8.85 -3.00
N LEU A 174 12.74 8.20 -3.89
CA LEU A 174 12.25 7.11 -4.72
C LEU A 174 11.75 5.93 -3.88
N ALA A 175 12.53 5.51 -2.87
CA ALA A 175 12.11 4.50 -1.91
C ALA A 175 10.80 4.90 -1.21
N SER A 176 10.61 6.19 -0.90
CA SER A 176 9.36 6.70 -0.33
C SER A 176 8.16 6.50 -1.26
N PHE A 177 8.28 6.82 -2.54
CA PHE A 177 7.20 6.53 -3.50
C PHE A 177 6.88 5.03 -3.57
N CYS A 178 7.89 4.16 -3.55
CA CYS A 178 7.70 2.72 -3.62
C CYS A 178 6.98 2.14 -2.40
N TYR A 179 7.38 2.50 -1.17
CA TYR A 179 6.70 1.97 0.02
C TYR A 179 5.31 2.60 0.18
N ILE A 180 5.09 3.86 -0.23
CA ILE A 180 3.76 4.49 -0.19
C ILE A 180 2.78 3.74 -1.09
N MET A 181 3.22 3.22 -2.25
CA MET A 181 2.37 2.37 -3.08
C MET A 181 1.95 1.08 -2.34
N ALA A 182 2.87 0.46 -1.60
CA ALA A 182 2.53 -0.72 -0.78
C ALA A 182 1.57 -0.36 0.36
N ASP A 183 1.81 0.76 1.04
CA ASP A 183 0.98 1.30 2.11
C ASP A 183 -0.47 1.52 1.66
N VAL A 184 -0.69 2.19 0.51
CA VAL A 184 -2.03 2.42 -0.04
C VAL A 184 -2.75 1.12 -0.40
N ALA A 185 -2.05 0.18 -1.01
CA ALA A 185 -2.63 -1.12 -1.35
C ALA A 185 -3.00 -1.92 -0.10
N CYS A 186 -2.24 -1.77 0.99
CA CYS A 186 -2.57 -2.32 2.31
C CYS A 186 -3.76 -1.62 2.95
N ASP A 187 -3.84 -0.29 2.92
CA ASP A 187 -4.98 0.48 3.45
C ASP A 187 -6.29 0.00 2.80
N ALA A 188 -6.29 -0.16 1.48
CA ALA A 188 -7.45 -0.64 0.76
C ALA A 188 -7.79 -2.11 1.09
N LEU A 189 -6.78 -2.95 1.34
CA LEU A 189 -6.99 -4.33 1.78
C LEU A 189 -7.60 -4.39 3.19
N VAL A 190 -7.19 -3.50 4.10
CA VAL A 190 -7.79 -3.38 5.44
C VAL A 190 -9.26 -3.00 5.34
N VAL A 191 -9.62 -2.07 4.44
CA VAL A 191 -11.03 -1.71 4.22
C VAL A 191 -11.83 -2.91 3.71
N GLU A 192 -11.31 -3.68 2.76
CA GLU A 192 -11.97 -4.90 2.27
C GLU A 192 -12.13 -5.97 3.35
N TYR A 193 -11.22 -5.98 4.33
CA TYR A 193 -11.24 -6.89 5.46
C TYR A 193 -12.26 -6.46 6.52
N ALA A 194 -12.31 -5.17 6.85
CA ALA A 194 -13.32 -4.61 7.74
C ALA A 194 -14.75 -4.79 7.20
N GLN A 195 -14.93 -4.73 5.88
CA GLN A 195 -16.24 -4.96 5.23
C GLN A 195 -16.78 -6.39 5.38
N ARG A 196 -15.94 -7.36 5.80
CA ARG A 196 -16.37 -8.74 6.05
C ARG A 196 -16.87 -8.97 7.48
N GLU A 197 -16.62 -8.02 8.38
CA GLU A 197 -17.04 -8.14 9.77
C GLU A 197 -18.57 -7.89 9.88
N PRO A 198 -19.32 -8.76 10.59
CA PRO A 198 -20.74 -8.56 10.81
C PRO A 198 -21.01 -7.37 11.73
N GLU A 199 -22.19 -6.77 11.58
CA GLU A 199 -22.52 -5.47 12.18
C GLU A 199 -22.42 -5.47 13.72
N ARG A 200 -22.62 -6.62 14.34
CA ARG A 200 -22.52 -6.82 15.80
C ARG A 200 -21.09 -6.69 16.36
N VAL A 201 -20.07 -6.96 15.57
CA VAL A 201 -18.65 -6.96 15.98
C VAL A 201 -17.81 -5.92 15.25
N ARG A 202 -18.40 -5.24 14.27
CA ARG A 202 -17.77 -4.16 13.51
C ARG A 202 -17.47 -2.96 14.41
N GLY A 203 -16.20 -2.56 14.46
CA GLY A 203 -15.69 -1.38 15.18
C GLY A 203 -15.33 -0.21 14.27
#